data_AF-A0A947TKS5-F1
#
_entry.id   AF-A0A947TKS5-F1
#
_cell.length_a   1.000
_cell.length_b   1.000
_cell.length_c   1.000
_cell.angle_alpha   90.00
_cell.angle_beta   90.00
_cell.angle_gamma   90.00
#
_symmetry.space_group_name_H-M   'P 1'
#
loop_
_entity.id
_entity.type
_entity.pdbx_description
1 polymer ?
#
loop_
_entity_poly.entity_id
_entity_poly.type
_entity_poly.pdbx_seq_one_letter_code
_entity_poly.pdbx_strand_id
1 'polypeptide(L)'
;MSLPRPTIEPQTFLTGAPPLPESAQTRLDLQRAFFAGDFVRLDAALLEAREAYLGGRSDSNPAKTLVDSIGDTELAGIDRCAEWLQAMPHSYPAHWVCGAVWRSGAWAVRGGKYASEVGAARFALMGERLARSNALLARALDLTPKPVEVLTMLADNHFADGDAQQAEAYLQRAEAIMPQHASIHWLRMRYALPEWGGSDEAVRAALAQARQAGVRESALLDMEDDYVARPGKMSTPGAARAYWEAAISKHPTHDRLTSLLHDFVRLGNWHDALPVANRLIDEYPDDDKAYNLRGRINKQLGNIEAARADYRMAAAMGHVLALQELMMAHLRGGLGLPGKSFGEVVELCRHGAALGSGVGANCIGSLFFEAASVGVPFPDDPAQGYAWHLVAARAGHFNSQFDLGWMLYTGRVPGVEPDAAKRLGTFWLRRAAEQDHPFAKRKLEENGISPSEGLSAGLLDGLNLGAVFSGLSGLTHAIREKVSEVAGGKFL
;
A
#
# COMPACT_ATOMS: atom_id res chain seq x y z
N MET A 1 -8.74 21.75 -8.74
CA MET A 1 -7.77 22.66 -8.09
C MET A 1 -7.56 22.14 -6.69
N SER A 2 -6.33 21.78 -6.35
CA SER A 2 -5.94 20.89 -5.24
C SER A 2 -6.39 21.37 -3.86
N LEU A 3 -6.75 20.42 -2.98
CA LEU A 3 -6.85 20.68 -1.53
C LEU A 3 -5.56 21.41 -1.08
N PRO A 4 -5.66 22.40 -0.17
CA PRO A 4 -4.47 23.10 0.31
C PRO A 4 -3.48 22.07 0.84
N ARG A 5 -2.26 22.10 0.30
CA ARG A 5 -1.15 21.28 0.79
C ARG A 5 -0.88 21.73 2.23
N PRO A 6 -0.93 20.85 3.24
CA PRO A 6 -0.39 21.22 4.53
C PRO A 6 1.11 21.49 4.32
N THR A 7 1.53 22.75 4.48
CA THR A 7 2.93 23.10 4.61
C THR A 7 3.38 22.55 5.96
N ILE A 8 4.04 21.40 5.95
CA ILE A 8 4.66 20.86 7.16
C ILE A 8 6.06 21.45 7.21
N GLU A 9 6.24 22.52 7.99
CA GLU A 9 7.57 22.79 8.54
C GLU A 9 7.87 21.66 9.53
N PRO A 10 8.94 20.87 9.35
CA PRO A 10 9.32 19.91 10.37
C PRO A 10 9.64 20.73 11.64
N GLN A 11 9.40 20.26 12.86
CA GLN A 11 10.48 19.48 13.47
C GLN A 11 10.16 18.80 14.80
N THR A 12 9.00 18.94 15.47
CA THR A 12 8.92 18.45 16.88
C THR A 12 8.97 16.92 17.02
N PHE A 13 8.18 16.14 16.29
CA PHE A 13 8.16 14.67 16.51
C PHE A 13 9.34 13.92 15.84
N LEU A 14 9.96 14.53 14.81
CA LEU A 14 11.21 14.06 14.20
C LEU A 14 12.45 14.67 14.87
N THR A 15 12.32 15.50 15.91
CA THR A 15 13.50 16.02 16.62
C THR A 15 14.37 14.87 17.11
N GLY A 16 15.64 14.91 16.70
CA GLY A 16 16.63 13.89 17.04
C GLY A 16 16.58 12.60 16.21
N ALA A 17 15.65 12.47 15.24
CA ALA A 17 15.75 11.39 14.26
C ALA A 17 16.88 11.70 13.24
N PRO A 18 17.69 10.69 12.84
CA PRO A 18 18.66 10.87 11.76
C PRO A 18 17.98 11.36 10.47
N PRO A 19 18.71 12.04 9.56
CA PRO A 19 18.23 12.29 8.21
C PRO A 19 17.81 10.99 7.52
N LEU A 20 16.75 11.05 6.70
CA LEU A 20 16.31 9.90 5.93
C LEU A 20 17.37 9.52 4.87
N PRO A 21 17.59 8.22 4.60
CA PRO A 21 18.41 7.79 3.49
C PRO A 21 17.85 8.28 2.15
N GLU A 22 18.73 8.47 1.16
CA GLU A 22 18.36 8.96 -0.17
C GLU A 22 17.36 8.03 -0.89
N SER A 23 17.52 6.71 -0.76
CA SER A 23 16.58 5.72 -1.31
C SER A 23 15.19 5.83 -0.68
N ALA A 24 15.13 6.03 0.65
CA ALA A 24 13.86 6.31 1.35
C ALA A 24 13.23 7.59 0.82
N GLN A 25 14.02 8.66 0.68
CA GLN A 25 13.54 9.95 0.19
C GLN A 25 12.99 9.85 -1.24
N THR A 26 13.66 9.09 -2.11
CA THR A 26 13.24 8.87 -3.50
C THR A 26 11.88 8.15 -3.56
N ARG A 27 11.71 7.08 -2.79
CA ARG A 27 10.42 6.36 -2.71
C ARG A 27 9.30 7.26 -2.19
N LEU A 28 9.56 8.04 -1.13
CA LEU A 28 8.60 8.99 -0.58
C LEU A 28 8.24 10.08 -1.60
N ASP A 29 9.18 10.54 -2.40
CA ASP A 29 8.93 11.54 -3.44
C ASP A 29 8.04 11.01 -4.57
N LEU A 30 8.23 9.76 -4.99
CA LEU A 30 7.33 9.09 -5.94
C LEU A 30 5.91 8.98 -5.36
N GLN A 31 5.80 8.53 -4.11
CA GLN A 31 4.52 8.39 -3.41
C GLN A 31 3.80 9.74 -3.29
N ARG A 32 4.52 10.79 -2.89
CA ARG A 32 3.98 12.17 -2.80
C ARG A 32 3.55 12.68 -4.17
N ALA A 33 4.34 12.48 -5.23
CA ALA A 33 3.98 12.90 -6.58
C ALA A 33 2.69 12.21 -7.06
N PHE A 34 2.56 10.90 -6.81
CA PHE A 34 1.35 10.13 -7.11
C PHE A 34 0.12 10.69 -6.40
N PHE A 35 0.16 10.84 -5.08
CA PHE A 35 -0.99 11.35 -4.33
C PHE A 35 -1.28 12.83 -4.55
N ALA A 36 -0.28 13.63 -4.93
CA ALA A 36 -0.45 15.03 -5.28
C ALA A 36 -1.04 15.24 -6.69
N GLY A 37 -1.10 14.20 -7.53
CA GLY A 37 -1.49 14.31 -8.93
C GLY A 37 -0.43 14.99 -9.81
N ASP A 38 0.83 15.02 -9.38
CA ASP A 38 1.96 15.53 -10.17
C ASP A 38 2.44 14.46 -11.15
N PHE A 39 1.56 14.15 -12.11
CA PHE A 39 1.73 13.02 -13.02
C PHE A 39 2.92 13.18 -13.95
N VAL A 40 3.28 14.40 -14.34
CA VAL A 40 4.44 14.67 -15.20
C VAL A 40 5.74 14.31 -14.50
N ARG A 41 5.91 14.77 -13.24
CA ARG A 41 7.09 14.42 -12.44
C ARG A 41 7.14 12.92 -12.16
N LEU A 42 5.99 12.32 -11.85
CA LEU A 42 5.88 10.88 -11.60
C LEU A 42 6.28 10.04 -12.83
N ASP A 43 5.77 10.38 -14.01
CA ASP A 43 6.07 9.69 -15.27
C ASP A 43 7.58 9.66 -15.54
N ALA A 44 8.22 10.84 -15.44
CA ALA A 44 9.65 10.99 -15.71
C ALA A 44 10.50 10.14 -14.74
N ALA A 45 10.20 10.20 -13.44
CA ALA A 45 10.95 9.47 -12.43
C ALA A 45 10.79 7.94 -12.57
N LEU A 46 9.58 7.47 -12.95
CA LEU A 46 9.35 6.05 -13.19
C LEU A 46 10.07 5.53 -14.43
N LEU A 47 10.13 6.31 -15.51
CA LEU A 47 10.88 5.93 -16.72
C LEU A 47 12.38 5.85 -16.44
N GLU A 48 12.94 6.81 -15.70
CA GLU A 48 14.35 6.79 -15.29
C GLU A 48 14.67 5.55 -14.45
N ALA A 49 13.87 5.28 -13.42
CA ALA A 49 14.05 4.11 -12.56
C ALA A 49 13.89 2.80 -13.34
N ARG A 50 13.01 2.77 -14.34
CA ARG A 50 12.81 1.61 -15.22
C ARG A 50 14.03 1.32 -16.08
N GLU A 51 14.66 2.34 -16.67
CA GLU A 51 15.88 2.16 -17.46
C GLU A 51 17.05 1.64 -16.61
N ALA A 52 17.11 2.03 -15.33
CA ALA A 52 18.05 1.44 -14.37
C ALA A 52 17.72 -0.03 -14.09
N TYR A 53 16.44 -0.36 -13.87
CA TYR A 53 15.97 -1.73 -13.61
C TYR A 53 16.25 -2.68 -14.79
N LEU A 54 15.79 -2.33 -15.99
CA LEU A 54 16.02 -3.14 -17.19
C LEU A 54 17.49 -3.23 -17.58
N GLY A 55 18.27 -2.19 -17.28
CA GLY A 55 19.72 -2.18 -17.47
C GLY A 55 20.51 -2.98 -16.43
N GLY A 56 19.85 -3.61 -15.45
CA GLY A 56 20.50 -4.35 -14.37
C GLY A 56 21.29 -3.48 -13.38
N ARG A 57 21.06 -2.16 -13.40
CA ARG A 57 21.63 -1.21 -12.43
C ARG A 57 20.80 -1.11 -11.14
N SER A 58 19.58 -1.65 -11.16
CA SER A 58 18.69 -1.77 -10.00
C SER A 58 18.03 -3.16 -10.05
N ASP A 59 17.94 -3.83 -8.92
CA ASP A 59 17.18 -5.08 -8.78
C ASP A 59 15.69 -4.81 -8.43
N SER A 60 15.34 -3.55 -8.14
CA SER A 60 14.01 -3.16 -7.71
C SER A 60 13.15 -2.69 -8.88
N ASN A 61 11.99 -3.33 -9.06
CA ASN A 61 10.97 -2.90 -10.01
C ASN A 61 10.28 -1.63 -9.47
N PRO A 62 10.38 -0.47 -10.15
CA PRO A 62 9.88 0.80 -9.63
C PRO A 62 8.36 0.83 -9.51
N ALA A 63 7.62 0.15 -10.40
CA ALA A 63 6.17 0.03 -10.27
C ALA A 63 5.80 -0.78 -9.03
N LYS A 64 6.51 -1.88 -8.75
CA LYS A 64 6.31 -2.66 -7.52
C LYS A 64 6.60 -1.81 -6.29
N THR A 65 7.72 -1.10 -6.25
CA THR A 65 8.10 -0.23 -5.12
C THR A 65 7.05 0.85 -4.86
N LEU A 66 6.57 1.52 -5.91
CA LEU A 66 5.51 2.51 -5.76
C LEU A 66 4.21 1.86 -5.27
N VAL A 67 3.77 0.77 -5.92
CA VAL A 67 2.52 0.05 -5.57
C VAL A 67 2.54 -0.47 -4.14
N ASP A 68 3.65 -1.05 -3.70
CA ASP A 68 3.84 -1.51 -2.32
C ASP A 68 3.79 -0.34 -1.34
N SER A 69 4.38 0.82 -1.69
CA SER A 69 4.39 2.01 -0.83
C SER A 69 3.02 2.70 -0.71
N ILE A 70 2.18 2.63 -1.74
CA ILE A 70 0.79 3.09 -1.68
C ILE A 70 -0.15 2.01 -1.12
N GLY A 71 0.43 0.89 -0.65
CA GLY A 71 -0.04 -0.13 0.29
C GLY A 71 -1.50 -0.56 0.21
N ASP A 72 -1.77 -1.84 -0.10
CA ASP A 72 -2.96 -2.63 0.27
C ASP A 72 -4.34 -1.93 0.20
N THR A 73 -4.51 -0.96 -0.69
CA THR A 73 -5.53 0.06 -0.47
C THR A 73 -6.91 -0.24 -1.03
N GLU A 74 -7.24 -1.49 -1.38
CA GLU A 74 -8.59 -1.82 -1.86
C GLU A 74 -9.14 -0.76 -2.84
N LEU A 75 -8.31 -0.37 -3.82
CA LEU A 75 -8.58 0.64 -4.85
C LEU A 75 -8.25 2.13 -4.53
N ALA A 76 -7.59 2.54 -3.44
CA ALA A 76 -7.23 3.98 -3.24
C ALA A 76 -6.41 4.57 -4.39
N GLY A 77 -5.52 3.75 -4.97
CA GLY A 77 -4.73 4.16 -6.13
C GLY A 77 -5.53 4.20 -7.42
N ILE A 78 -6.72 3.59 -7.51
CA ILE A 78 -7.47 3.46 -8.77
C ILE A 78 -8.10 4.76 -9.21
N ASP A 79 -8.65 5.52 -8.27
CA ASP A 79 -9.18 6.84 -8.62
C ASP A 79 -8.04 7.75 -9.10
N ARG A 80 -6.89 7.69 -8.43
CA ARG A 80 -5.70 8.46 -8.84
C ARG A 80 -5.18 7.99 -10.20
N CYS A 81 -5.27 6.70 -10.48
CA CYS A 81 -4.98 6.12 -11.77
C CYS A 81 -5.93 6.60 -12.87
N ALA A 82 -7.24 6.71 -12.59
CA ALA A 82 -8.20 7.25 -13.54
C ALA A 82 -7.86 8.70 -13.91
N GLU A 83 -7.52 9.53 -12.91
CA GLU A 83 -7.06 10.90 -13.13
C GLU A 83 -5.75 10.96 -13.94
N TRP A 84 -4.79 10.08 -13.64
CA TRP A 84 -3.52 10.01 -14.37
C TRP A 84 -3.74 9.61 -15.83
N LEU A 85 -4.53 8.57 -16.08
CA LEU A 85 -4.85 8.11 -17.42
C LEU A 85 -5.67 9.13 -18.21
N GLN A 86 -6.51 9.93 -17.55
CA GLN A 86 -7.22 11.03 -18.18
C GLN A 86 -6.27 12.18 -18.55
N ALA A 87 -5.35 12.53 -17.66
CA ALA A 87 -4.37 13.60 -17.90
C ALA A 87 -3.31 13.20 -18.93
N MET A 88 -2.92 11.92 -18.96
CA MET A 88 -1.82 11.38 -19.76
C MET A 88 -2.22 10.06 -20.44
N PRO A 89 -3.17 10.07 -21.40
CA PRO A 89 -3.75 8.85 -22.01
C PRO A 89 -2.80 8.05 -22.90
N HIS A 90 -1.58 8.56 -23.16
CA HIS A 90 -0.54 7.86 -23.92
C HIS A 90 0.71 7.58 -23.07
N SER A 91 0.66 7.80 -21.76
CA SER A 91 1.76 7.48 -20.86
C SER A 91 1.89 5.97 -20.68
N TYR A 92 3.07 5.43 -20.98
CA TYR A 92 3.41 4.05 -20.67
C TYR A 92 3.42 3.79 -19.14
N PRO A 93 4.11 4.60 -18.30
CA PRO A 93 4.08 4.43 -16.85
C PRO A 93 2.68 4.44 -16.26
N ALA A 94 1.79 5.30 -16.74
CA ALA A 94 0.41 5.37 -16.27
C ALA A 94 -0.31 4.03 -16.50
N HIS A 95 -0.27 3.48 -17.71
CA HIS A 95 -0.92 2.20 -18.01
C HIS A 95 -0.29 1.03 -17.25
N TRP A 96 1.03 1.01 -17.14
CA TRP A 96 1.76 -0.04 -16.44
C TRP A 96 1.49 -0.04 -14.92
N VAL A 97 1.71 1.10 -14.26
CA VAL A 97 1.51 1.24 -12.81
C VAL A 97 0.03 1.05 -12.47
N CYS A 98 -0.89 1.62 -13.24
CA CYS A 98 -2.30 1.44 -12.95
C CYS A 98 -2.78 0.01 -13.17
N GLY A 99 -2.23 -0.69 -14.17
CA GLY A 99 -2.39 -2.14 -14.30
C GLY A 99 -1.91 -2.88 -13.03
N ALA A 100 -0.77 -2.47 -12.46
CA ALA A 100 -0.24 -3.04 -11.22
C ALA A 100 -1.13 -2.75 -9.99
N VAL A 101 -1.67 -1.54 -9.87
CA VAL A 101 -2.62 -1.18 -8.80
C VAL A 101 -3.88 -2.05 -8.87
N TRP A 102 -4.47 -2.21 -10.06
CA TRP A 102 -5.64 -3.08 -10.24
C TRP A 102 -5.34 -4.54 -9.90
N ARG A 103 -4.17 -5.04 -10.31
CA ARG A 103 -3.69 -6.38 -9.97
C ARG A 103 -3.54 -6.56 -8.47
N SER A 104 -2.90 -5.61 -7.78
CA SER A 104 -2.75 -5.64 -6.32
C SER A 104 -4.12 -5.69 -5.63
N GLY A 105 -5.06 -4.87 -6.11
CA GLY A 105 -6.45 -4.88 -5.65
C GLY A 105 -7.15 -6.23 -5.87
N ALA A 106 -6.84 -6.96 -6.94
CA ALA A 106 -7.42 -8.28 -7.19
C ALA A 106 -6.97 -9.30 -6.13
N TRP A 107 -5.68 -9.34 -5.83
CA TRP A 107 -5.13 -10.22 -4.79
C TRP A 107 -5.61 -9.87 -3.39
N ALA A 108 -5.77 -8.57 -3.08
CA ALA A 108 -6.33 -8.12 -1.80
C ALA A 108 -7.74 -8.69 -1.56
N VAL A 109 -8.61 -8.69 -2.59
CA VAL A 109 -9.97 -9.25 -2.50
C VAL A 109 -9.96 -10.75 -2.22
N ARG A 110 -9.06 -11.48 -2.88
CA ARG A 110 -8.90 -12.92 -2.68
C ARG A 110 -8.39 -13.20 -1.27
N GLY A 111 -7.45 -12.40 -0.78
CA GLY A 111 -6.83 -12.52 0.54
C GLY A 111 -5.86 -13.71 0.63
N GLY A 112 -5.41 -14.03 1.84
CA GLY A 112 -4.38 -15.05 2.09
C GLY A 112 -4.87 -16.49 2.30
N LYS A 113 -6.18 -16.76 2.33
CA LYS A 113 -6.75 -18.09 2.65
C LYS A 113 -6.50 -19.12 1.54
N TYR A 114 -6.74 -20.41 1.76
CA TYR A 114 -6.68 -21.38 0.65
C TYR A 114 -7.80 -21.12 -0.36
N ALA A 115 -7.59 -21.51 -1.63
CA ALA A 115 -8.60 -21.31 -2.69
C ALA A 115 -9.94 -21.97 -2.34
N SER A 116 -9.92 -23.12 -1.67
CA SER A 116 -11.11 -23.82 -1.16
C SER A 116 -11.88 -23.06 -0.07
N GLU A 117 -11.25 -22.05 0.55
CA GLU A 117 -11.82 -21.24 1.63
C GLU A 117 -12.26 -19.84 1.18
N VAL A 118 -12.01 -19.49 -0.09
CA VAL A 118 -12.40 -18.21 -0.67
C VAL A 118 -13.76 -18.38 -1.36
N GLY A 119 -14.76 -17.58 -0.94
CA GLY A 119 -16.10 -17.64 -1.49
C GLY A 119 -16.16 -17.20 -2.97
N ALA A 120 -17.11 -17.75 -3.73
CA ALA A 120 -17.27 -17.51 -5.16
C ALA A 120 -17.38 -16.01 -5.53
N ALA A 121 -18.05 -15.20 -4.70
CA ALA A 121 -18.17 -13.76 -4.92
C ALA A 121 -16.82 -13.02 -4.91
N ARG A 122 -15.88 -13.44 -4.03
CA ARG A 122 -14.53 -12.87 -3.98
C ARG A 122 -13.70 -13.27 -5.20
N PHE A 123 -13.85 -14.50 -5.69
CA PHE A 123 -13.22 -14.92 -6.95
C PHE A 123 -13.75 -14.16 -8.17
N ALA A 124 -15.07 -13.98 -8.27
CA ALA A 124 -15.66 -13.18 -9.35
C ALA A 124 -15.11 -11.75 -9.35
N LEU A 125 -15.06 -11.10 -8.18
CA LEU A 125 -14.50 -9.76 -8.05
C LEU A 125 -12.99 -9.70 -8.33
N MET A 126 -12.23 -10.73 -7.95
CA MET A 126 -10.83 -10.86 -8.33
C MET A 126 -10.68 -10.88 -9.86
N GLY A 127 -11.44 -11.74 -10.56
CA GLY A 127 -11.41 -11.84 -12.02
C GLY A 127 -11.79 -10.52 -12.72
N GLU A 128 -12.80 -9.79 -12.22
CA GLU A 128 -13.14 -8.46 -12.73
C GLU A 128 -11.98 -7.47 -12.61
N ARG A 129 -11.27 -7.46 -11.47
CA ARG A 129 -10.10 -6.59 -11.25
C ARG A 129 -8.91 -7.00 -12.11
N LEU A 130 -8.68 -8.30 -12.31
CA LEU A 130 -7.66 -8.80 -13.22
C LEU A 130 -7.98 -8.45 -14.68
N ALA A 131 -9.24 -8.50 -15.10
CA ALA A 131 -9.65 -8.06 -16.43
C ALA A 131 -9.36 -6.56 -16.67
N ARG A 132 -9.61 -5.71 -15.66
CA ARG A 132 -9.24 -4.28 -15.72
C ARG A 132 -7.72 -4.08 -15.78
N SER A 133 -6.97 -4.83 -14.97
CA SER A 133 -5.51 -4.85 -15.03
C SER A 133 -5.02 -5.23 -16.44
N ASN A 134 -5.53 -6.33 -17.00
CA ASN A 134 -5.18 -6.82 -18.34
C ASN A 134 -5.46 -5.79 -19.44
N ALA A 135 -6.58 -5.08 -19.38
CA ALA A 135 -6.90 -4.03 -20.36
C ALA A 135 -5.89 -2.87 -20.34
N LEU A 136 -5.47 -2.43 -19.16
CA LEU A 136 -4.46 -1.38 -19.02
C LEU A 136 -3.07 -1.87 -19.47
N LEU A 137 -2.69 -3.08 -19.06
CA LEU A 137 -1.43 -3.68 -19.45
C LEU A 137 -1.34 -3.94 -20.97
N ALA A 138 -2.45 -4.34 -21.60
CA ALA A 138 -2.52 -4.47 -23.06
C ALA A 138 -2.23 -3.15 -23.77
N ARG A 139 -2.73 -2.02 -23.26
CA ARG A 139 -2.36 -0.69 -23.78
C ARG A 139 -0.89 -0.36 -23.55
N ALA A 140 -0.34 -0.72 -22.39
CA ALA A 140 1.08 -0.52 -22.10
C ALA A 140 2.00 -1.30 -23.07
N LEU A 141 1.58 -2.48 -23.55
CA LEU A 141 2.34 -3.24 -24.56
C LEU A 141 2.60 -2.44 -25.84
N ASP A 142 1.62 -1.64 -26.27
CA ASP A 142 1.69 -0.88 -27.51
C ASP A 142 2.54 0.41 -27.37
N LEU A 143 2.87 0.80 -26.13
CA LEU A 143 3.50 2.09 -25.81
C LEU A 143 5.02 1.98 -25.55
N THR A 144 5.59 0.78 -25.55
CA THR A 144 7.04 0.59 -25.36
C THR A 144 7.59 -0.56 -26.22
N PRO A 145 8.81 -0.44 -26.78
CA PRO A 145 9.41 -1.52 -27.55
C PRO A 145 9.95 -2.68 -26.69
N LYS A 146 10.05 -2.53 -25.36
CA LYS A 146 10.60 -3.56 -24.45
C LYS A 146 9.68 -3.83 -23.25
N PRO A 147 8.45 -4.31 -23.41
CA PRO A 147 7.46 -4.39 -22.32
C PRO A 147 7.64 -5.61 -21.39
N VAL A 148 8.86 -5.96 -20.98
CA VAL A 148 9.13 -7.21 -20.24
C VAL A 148 8.34 -7.28 -18.93
N GLU A 149 8.27 -6.18 -18.18
CA GLU A 149 7.56 -6.11 -16.90
C GLU A 149 6.05 -6.32 -17.10
N VAL A 150 5.48 -5.66 -18.13
CA VAL A 150 4.07 -5.77 -18.49
C VAL A 150 3.71 -7.18 -18.96
N LEU A 151 4.58 -7.81 -19.76
CA LEU A 151 4.39 -9.19 -20.22
C LEU A 151 4.39 -10.16 -19.03
N THR A 152 5.32 -10.02 -18.09
CA THR A 152 5.35 -10.87 -16.89
C THR A 152 4.13 -10.65 -15.99
N MET A 153 3.63 -9.43 -15.87
CA MET A 153 2.39 -9.15 -15.12
C MET A 153 1.15 -9.74 -15.78
N LEU A 154 1.04 -9.66 -17.11
CA LEU A 154 -0.03 -10.31 -17.86
C LEU A 154 0.02 -11.82 -17.67
N ALA A 155 1.21 -12.43 -17.76
CA ALA A 155 1.38 -13.85 -17.51
C ALA A 155 0.89 -14.25 -16.11
N ASP A 156 1.30 -13.50 -15.08
CA ASP A 156 0.90 -13.73 -13.70
C ASP A 156 -0.63 -13.54 -13.50
N ASN A 157 -1.26 -12.57 -14.18
CA ASN A 157 -2.72 -12.42 -14.15
C ASN A 157 -3.41 -13.67 -14.76
N HIS A 158 -2.94 -14.15 -15.91
CA HIS A 158 -3.52 -15.31 -16.58
C HIS A 158 -3.31 -16.61 -15.78
N PHE A 159 -2.15 -16.80 -15.15
CA PHE A 159 -1.97 -17.93 -14.25
C PHE A 159 -2.94 -17.87 -13.06
N ALA A 160 -3.17 -16.69 -12.49
CA ALA A 160 -4.11 -16.51 -11.38
C ALA A 160 -5.57 -16.81 -11.80
N ASP A 161 -5.93 -16.55 -13.05
CA ASP A 161 -7.23 -16.88 -13.65
C ASP A 161 -7.31 -18.37 -14.12
N GLY A 162 -6.23 -19.14 -13.98
CA GLY A 162 -6.16 -20.55 -14.40
C GLY A 162 -5.86 -20.78 -15.88
N ASP A 163 -5.54 -19.74 -16.64
CA ASP A 163 -5.17 -19.80 -18.06
C ASP A 163 -3.65 -19.91 -18.24
N ALA A 164 -3.10 -21.07 -17.88
CA ALA A 164 -1.67 -21.34 -17.97
C ALA A 164 -1.13 -21.27 -19.41
N GLN A 165 -1.97 -21.55 -20.42
CA GLN A 165 -1.57 -21.51 -21.83
C GLN A 165 -1.29 -20.07 -22.27
N GLN A 166 -2.22 -19.15 -21.99
CA GLN A 166 -2.04 -17.74 -22.32
C GLN A 166 -0.92 -17.11 -21.48
N ALA A 167 -0.77 -17.53 -20.23
CA ALA A 167 0.31 -17.07 -19.37
C ALA A 167 1.69 -17.41 -19.96
N GLU A 168 1.90 -18.66 -20.37
CA GLU A 168 3.16 -19.10 -20.97
C GLU A 168 3.43 -18.40 -22.32
N ALA A 169 2.41 -18.10 -23.13
CA ALA A 169 2.57 -17.32 -24.36
C ALA A 169 3.13 -15.90 -24.08
N TYR A 170 2.72 -15.25 -22.99
CA TYR A 170 3.30 -13.97 -22.58
C TYR A 170 4.74 -14.11 -22.07
N LEU A 171 5.05 -15.18 -21.32
CA LEU A 171 6.41 -15.44 -20.87
C LEU A 171 7.37 -15.72 -22.03
N GLN A 172 6.95 -16.46 -23.05
CA GLN A 172 7.75 -16.69 -24.26
C GLN A 172 8.06 -15.39 -25.00
N ARG A 173 7.09 -14.47 -25.10
CA ARG A 173 7.31 -13.13 -25.67
C ARG A 173 8.29 -12.32 -24.83
N ALA A 174 8.22 -12.40 -23.50
CA ALA A 174 9.16 -11.72 -22.61
C ALA A 174 10.58 -12.29 -22.76
N GLU A 175 10.69 -13.62 -22.83
CA GLU A 175 11.94 -14.36 -22.98
C GLU A 175 12.63 -14.06 -24.32
N ALA A 176 11.86 -13.86 -25.39
CA ALA A 176 12.39 -13.42 -26.68
C ALA A 176 13.03 -12.02 -26.64
N ILE A 177 12.68 -11.18 -25.67
CA ILE A 177 13.22 -9.83 -25.49
C ILE A 177 14.38 -9.83 -24.48
N MET A 178 14.20 -10.48 -23.33
CA MET A 178 15.19 -10.57 -22.25
C MET A 178 15.18 -11.95 -21.59
N PRO A 179 15.88 -12.96 -22.17
CA PRO A 179 15.78 -14.35 -21.73
C PRO A 179 16.27 -14.58 -20.31
N GLN A 180 17.21 -13.77 -19.81
CA GLN A 180 17.79 -13.87 -18.47
C GLN A 180 16.98 -13.09 -17.41
N HIS A 181 15.86 -12.46 -17.75
CA HIS A 181 15.10 -11.65 -16.81
C HIS A 181 14.43 -12.52 -15.73
N ALA A 182 14.79 -12.28 -14.47
CA ALA A 182 14.44 -13.15 -13.35
C ALA A 182 12.93 -13.37 -13.17
N SER A 183 12.10 -12.35 -13.37
CA SER A 183 10.64 -12.46 -13.17
C SER A 183 9.96 -13.48 -14.09
N ILE A 184 10.54 -13.74 -15.28
CA ILE A 184 10.00 -14.75 -16.21
C ILE A 184 10.11 -16.14 -15.57
N HIS A 185 11.31 -16.45 -15.11
CA HIS A 185 11.65 -17.76 -14.53
C HIS A 185 11.05 -17.94 -13.14
N TRP A 186 10.99 -16.86 -12.35
CA TRP A 186 10.32 -16.87 -11.06
C TRP A 186 8.83 -17.23 -11.18
N LEU A 187 8.12 -16.72 -12.20
CA LEU A 187 6.72 -17.08 -12.43
C LEU A 187 6.55 -18.55 -12.82
N ARG A 188 7.39 -19.06 -13.73
CA ARG A 188 7.38 -20.50 -14.08
C ARG A 188 7.63 -21.38 -12.86
N MET A 189 8.60 -21.01 -12.02
CA MET A 189 8.88 -21.70 -10.77
C MET A 189 7.69 -21.60 -9.80
N ARG A 190 7.14 -20.40 -9.59
CA ARG A 190 6.01 -20.13 -8.70
C ARG A 190 4.80 -21.00 -9.01
N TYR A 191 4.43 -21.10 -10.29
CA TYR A 191 3.26 -21.87 -10.71
C TYR A 191 3.57 -23.36 -10.95
N ALA A 192 4.84 -23.78 -10.90
CA ALA A 192 5.23 -25.19 -10.85
C ALA A 192 5.10 -25.80 -9.44
N LEU A 193 4.71 -25.02 -8.43
CA LEU A 193 4.61 -25.47 -7.05
C LEU A 193 3.33 -26.29 -6.80
N PRO A 194 3.34 -27.25 -5.85
CA PRO A 194 2.22 -28.14 -5.62
C PRO A 194 0.88 -27.46 -5.31
N GLU A 195 0.87 -26.34 -4.59
CA GLU A 195 -0.37 -25.59 -4.32
C GLU A 195 -0.99 -24.92 -5.56
N TRP A 196 -0.22 -24.82 -6.64
CA TRP A 196 -0.67 -24.35 -7.95
C TRP A 196 -0.88 -25.52 -8.93
N GLY A 197 -0.93 -26.76 -8.44
CA GLY A 197 -1.13 -27.97 -9.25
C GLY A 197 0.13 -28.57 -9.85
N GLY A 198 1.31 -28.05 -9.50
CA GLY A 198 2.60 -28.58 -9.94
C GLY A 198 3.18 -29.66 -9.03
N SER A 199 4.51 -29.80 -9.03
CA SER A 199 5.24 -30.82 -8.27
C SER A 199 6.66 -30.38 -7.92
N ASP A 200 7.27 -31.05 -6.94
CA ASP A 200 8.69 -30.82 -6.61
C ASP A 200 9.63 -31.05 -7.80
N GLU A 201 9.27 -31.97 -8.71
CA GLU A 201 10.01 -32.20 -9.94
C GLU A 201 9.86 -31.03 -10.92
N ALA A 202 8.64 -30.51 -11.07
CA ALA A 202 8.37 -29.35 -11.92
C ALA A 202 9.12 -28.10 -11.44
N VAL A 203 9.21 -27.89 -10.13
CA VAL A 203 10.01 -26.80 -9.55
C VAL A 203 11.50 -26.96 -9.88
N ARG A 204 12.05 -28.17 -9.70
CA ARG A 204 13.45 -28.44 -10.04
C ARG A 204 13.73 -28.23 -11.53
N ALA A 205 12.80 -28.61 -12.40
CA ALA A 205 12.89 -28.38 -13.84
C ALA A 205 12.89 -26.88 -14.17
N ALA A 206 11.99 -26.09 -13.56
CA ALA A 206 11.94 -24.64 -13.74
C ALA A 206 13.23 -23.95 -13.29
N LEU A 207 13.79 -24.33 -12.13
CA LEU A 207 15.09 -23.83 -11.65
C LEU A 207 16.25 -24.21 -12.59
N ALA A 208 16.23 -25.42 -13.15
CA ALA A 208 17.24 -25.85 -14.13
C ALA A 208 17.14 -25.03 -15.43
N GLN A 209 15.93 -24.74 -15.91
CA GLN A 209 15.71 -23.88 -17.07
C GLN A 209 16.21 -22.46 -16.81
N ALA A 210 15.93 -21.90 -15.63
CA ALA A 210 16.41 -20.58 -15.22
C ALA A 210 17.96 -20.50 -15.25
N ARG A 211 18.64 -21.53 -14.75
CA ARG A 211 20.10 -21.64 -14.82
C ARG A 211 20.61 -21.67 -16.25
N GLN A 212 19.98 -22.46 -17.12
CA GLN A 212 20.36 -22.56 -18.53
C GLN A 212 20.15 -21.25 -19.30
N ALA A 213 19.12 -20.48 -18.94
CA ALA A 213 18.85 -19.16 -19.50
C ALA A 213 19.81 -18.07 -19.02
N GLY A 214 20.78 -18.39 -18.14
CA GLY A 214 21.76 -17.45 -17.63
C GLY A 214 21.17 -16.46 -16.61
N VAL A 215 20.10 -16.85 -15.92
CA VAL A 215 19.61 -16.07 -14.77
C VAL A 215 20.71 -15.98 -13.72
N ARG A 216 20.92 -14.78 -13.17
CA ARG A 216 21.96 -14.54 -12.17
C ARG A 216 21.78 -15.45 -10.95
N GLU A 217 22.90 -15.87 -10.37
CA GLU A 217 22.93 -16.76 -9.22
C GLU A 217 22.12 -16.23 -8.02
N SER A 218 22.16 -14.92 -7.77
CA SER A 218 21.36 -14.28 -6.71
C SER A 218 19.86 -14.52 -6.89
N ALA A 219 19.33 -14.30 -8.09
CA ALA A 219 17.91 -14.50 -8.41
C ALA A 219 17.51 -15.98 -8.40
N LEU A 220 18.43 -16.90 -8.72
CA LEU A 220 18.19 -18.34 -8.60
C LEU A 220 18.07 -18.76 -7.13
N LEU A 221 18.93 -18.22 -6.26
CA LEU A 221 18.82 -18.43 -4.82
C LEU A 221 17.50 -17.86 -4.28
N ASP A 222 17.04 -16.71 -4.77
CA ASP A 222 15.76 -16.12 -4.35
C ASP A 222 14.57 -17.03 -4.74
N MET A 223 14.63 -17.65 -5.93
CA MET A 223 13.64 -18.66 -6.34
C MET A 223 13.70 -19.92 -5.46
N GLU A 224 14.89 -20.35 -5.05
CA GLU A 224 15.07 -21.48 -4.13
C GLU A 224 14.54 -21.17 -2.73
N ASP A 225 14.75 -19.95 -2.24
CA ASP A 225 14.21 -19.48 -0.95
C ASP A 225 12.70 -19.62 -0.94
N ASP A 226 12.00 -19.13 -1.95
CA ASP A 226 10.54 -19.22 -2.05
C ASP A 226 10.01 -20.66 -2.07
N TYR A 227 10.81 -21.59 -2.57
CA TYR A 227 10.49 -23.01 -2.56
C TYR A 227 10.70 -23.62 -1.17
N VAL A 228 11.79 -23.28 -0.49
CA VAL A 228 12.14 -23.82 0.84
C VAL A 228 11.34 -23.17 1.96
N ALA A 229 11.03 -21.88 1.85
CA ALA A 229 10.34 -21.03 2.82
C ALA A 229 8.93 -21.49 3.24
N ARG A 230 8.37 -22.50 2.56
CA ARG A 230 6.95 -22.82 2.66
C ARG A 230 6.59 -23.57 3.94
N PRO A 231 5.43 -23.27 4.56
CA PRO A 231 5.00 -23.88 5.83
C PRO A 231 4.99 -25.42 5.84
N GLY A 232 4.74 -26.05 4.69
CA GLY A 232 4.79 -27.51 4.55
C GLY A 232 6.22 -28.11 4.57
N LYS A 233 7.24 -27.32 4.28
CA LYS A 233 8.66 -27.73 4.27
C LYS A 233 9.43 -27.33 5.52
N MET A 234 8.92 -26.35 6.27
CA MET A 234 9.52 -25.88 7.52
C MET A 234 8.46 -25.82 8.63
N SER A 235 7.76 -26.94 8.83
CA SER A 235 6.56 -27.06 9.67
C SER A 235 6.81 -26.95 11.18
N THR A 236 8.06 -26.78 11.64
CA THR A 236 8.35 -26.55 13.07
C THR A 236 9.07 -25.22 13.28
N PRO A 237 8.66 -24.40 14.28
CA PRO A 237 9.38 -23.20 14.66
C PRO A 237 10.87 -23.50 14.95
N GLY A 238 11.79 -22.78 14.32
CA GLY A 238 13.24 -23.01 14.41
C GLY A 238 13.85 -23.96 13.37
N ALA A 239 13.06 -24.76 12.64
CA ALA A 239 13.59 -25.64 11.58
C ALA A 239 14.13 -24.87 10.37
N ALA A 240 13.61 -23.66 10.14
CA ALA A 240 14.03 -22.78 9.06
C ALA A 240 15.38 -22.08 9.33
N ARG A 241 15.80 -21.99 10.60
CA ARG A 241 16.96 -21.20 11.02
C ARG A 241 18.24 -21.66 10.33
N ALA A 242 18.52 -22.96 10.37
CA ALA A 242 19.73 -23.52 9.76
C ALA A 242 19.77 -23.28 8.25
N TYR A 243 18.61 -23.33 7.59
CA TYR A 243 18.49 -22.99 6.18
C TYR A 243 18.80 -21.51 5.94
N TRP A 244 18.15 -20.60 6.68
CA TRP A 244 18.37 -19.17 6.52
C TRP A 244 19.82 -18.77 6.81
N GLU A 245 20.41 -19.27 7.90
CA GLU A 245 21.82 -19.02 8.22
C GLU A 245 22.75 -19.50 7.10
N ALA A 246 22.50 -20.68 6.53
CA ALA A 246 23.26 -21.19 5.39
C ALA A 246 23.06 -20.34 4.12
N ALA A 247 21.82 -19.97 3.78
CA ALA A 247 21.50 -19.15 2.61
C ALA A 247 22.11 -17.74 2.72
N ILE A 248 21.98 -17.11 3.90
CA ILE A 248 22.56 -15.81 4.24
C ILE A 248 24.10 -15.86 4.16
N SER A 249 24.73 -16.98 4.58
CA SER A 249 26.18 -17.12 4.49
C SER A 249 26.71 -17.15 3.05
N LYS A 250 25.88 -17.59 2.09
CA LYS A 250 26.23 -17.63 0.67
C LYS A 250 25.94 -16.31 -0.03
N HIS A 251 24.75 -15.76 0.20
CA HIS A 251 24.30 -14.53 -0.44
C HIS A 251 23.30 -13.82 0.50
N PRO A 252 23.75 -12.88 1.35
CA PRO A 252 22.83 -12.16 2.22
C PRO A 252 21.93 -11.26 1.37
N THR A 253 20.62 -11.32 1.63
CA THR A 253 19.62 -10.43 1.02
C THR A 253 18.69 -9.91 2.10
N HIS A 254 18.05 -8.78 1.79
CA HIS A 254 16.99 -8.20 2.59
C HIS A 254 15.93 -9.26 2.99
N ASP A 255 15.43 -10.04 2.04
CA ASP A 255 14.34 -11.00 2.27
C ASP A 255 14.77 -12.19 3.14
N ARG A 256 16.00 -12.68 2.99
CA ARG A 256 16.55 -13.75 3.84
C ARG A 256 16.75 -13.28 5.27
N LEU A 257 17.33 -12.09 5.46
CA LEU A 257 17.53 -11.48 6.78
C LEU A 257 16.18 -11.20 7.45
N THR A 258 15.21 -10.67 6.70
CA THR A 258 13.83 -10.44 7.17
C THR A 258 13.14 -11.74 7.57
N SER A 259 13.32 -12.82 6.79
CA SER A 259 12.75 -14.13 7.09
C SER A 259 13.33 -14.75 8.36
N LEU A 260 14.65 -14.66 8.56
CA LEU A 260 15.31 -15.07 9.79
C LEU A 260 14.83 -14.22 10.99
N LEU A 261 14.74 -12.90 10.80
CA LEU A 261 14.27 -11.97 11.83
C LEU A 261 12.84 -12.29 12.26
N HIS A 262 11.94 -12.52 11.30
CA HIS A 262 10.56 -12.92 11.58
C HIS A 262 10.47 -14.23 12.36
N ASP A 263 11.32 -15.22 12.06
CA ASP A 263 11.35 -16.47 12.82
C ASP A 263 11.71 -16.24 14.30
N PHE A 264 12.77 -15.47 14.57
CA PHE A 264 13.15 -15.11 15.95
C PHE A 264 12.05 -14.33 16.66
N VAL A 265 11.50 -13.33 15.99
CA VAL A 265 10.46 -12.45 16.53
C VAL A 265 9.16 -13.22 16.83
N ARG A 266 8.80 -14.21 16.01
CA ARG A 266 7.65 -15.09 16.23
C ARG A 266 7.85 -16.03 17.42
N LEU A 267 9.09 -16.48 17.63
CA LEU A 267 9.49 -17.34 18.74
C LEU A 267 9.71 -16.59 20.06
N GLY A 268 9.72 -15.25 20.03
CA GLY A 268 10.05 -14.44 21.21
C GLY A 268 11.54 -14.44 21.56
N ASN A 269 12.41 -14.84 20.63
CA ASN A 269 13.86 -14.88 20.81
C ASN A 269 14.47 -13.47 20.59
N TRP A 270 14.11 -12.51 21.45
CA TRP A 270 14.44 -11.09 21.26
C TRP A 270 15.94 -10.79 21.23
N HIS A 271 16.74 -11.53 22.02
CA HIS A 271 18.19 -11.34 22.06
C HIS A 271 18.87 -11.76 20.75
N ASP A 272 18.42 -12.85 20.13
CA ASP A 272 18.93 -13.31 18.83
C ASP A 272 18.37 -12.46 17.67
N ALA A 273 17.16 -11.92 17.82
CA ALA A 273 16.54 -11.05 16.82
C ALA A 273 17.27 -9.71 16.66
N LEU A 274 17.78 -9.12 17.74
CA LEU A 274 18.35 -7.77 17.72
C LEU A 274 19.57 -7.62 16.80
N PRO A 275 20.58 -8.52 16.82
CA PRO A 275 21.70 -8.46 15.86
C PRO A 275 21.26 -8.56 14.40
N VAL A 276 20.24 -9.38 14.11
CA VAL A 276 19.72 -9.52 12.74
C VAL A 276 19.02 -8.22 12.31
N ALA A 277 18.24 -7.61 13.19
CA ALA A 277 17.58 -6.34 12.93
C ALA A 277 18.59 -5.18 12.75
N ASN A 278 19.67 -5.15 13.53
CA ASN A 278 20.75 -4.17 13.35
C ASN A 278 21.41 -4.33 11.98
N ARG A 279 21.78 -5.56 11.62
CA ARG A 279 22.37 -5.86 10.32
C ARG A 279 21.44 -5.45 9.16
N LEU A 280 20.14 -5.74 9.27
CA LEU A 280 19.15 -5.36 8.26
C LEU A 280 19.10 -3.84 8.07
N ILE A 281 19.16 -3.06 9.16
CA ILE A 281 19.17 -1.59 9.09
C ILE A 281 20.51 -1.06 8.56
N ASP A 282 21.63 -1.68 8.93
CA ASP A 282 22.95 -1.26 8.45
C ASP A 282 23.09 -1.49 6.94
N GLU A 283 22.54 -2.59 6.41
CA GLU A 283 22.58 -2.94 4.98
C GLU A 283 21.46 -2.26 4.16
N TYR A 284 20.26 -2.09 4.75
CA TYR A 284 19.06 -1.53 4.11
C TYR A 284 18.49 -0.39 4.96
N PRO A 285 19.18 0.76 4.99
CA PRO A 285 18.85 1.85 5.90
C PRO A 285 17.48 2.49 5.61
N ASP A 286 16.87 2.19 4.46
CA ASP A 286 15.55 2.67 4.05
C ASP A 286 14.41 1.67 4.31
N ASP A 287 14.70 0.51 4.91
CA ASP A 287 13.69 -0.49 5.28
C ASP A 287 12.90 -0.06 6.53
N ASP A 288 11.74 0.56 6.30
CA ASP A 288 10.85 1.01 7.35
C ASP A 288 10.30 -0.14 8.22
N LYS A 289 10.19 -1.34 7.66
CA LYS A 289 9.74 -2.54 8.38
C LYS A 289 10.83 -3.03 9.33
N ALA A 290 12.11 -2.97 8.94
CA ALA A 290 13.24 -3.30 9.82
C ALA A 290 13.25 -2.42 11.07
N TYR A 291 13.10 -1.10 10.92
CA TYR A 291 13.02 -0.19 12.07
C TYR A 291 11.80 -0.51 12.93
N ASN A 292 10.62 -0.73 12.34
CA ASN A 292 9.44 -1.11 13.13
C ASN A 292 9.65 -2.42 13.92
N LEU A 293 10.29 -3.43 13.32
CA LEU A 293 10.63 -4.69 13.99
C LEU A 293 11.69 -4.49 15.08
N ARG A 294 12.77 -3.74 14.82
CA ARG A 294 13.79 -3.41 15.82
C ARG A 294 13.19 -2.64 16.98
N GLY A 295 12.29 -1.70 16.70
CA GLY A 295 11.53 -0.97 17.71
C GLY A 295 10.74 -1.91 18.62
N ARG A 296 10.09 -2.92 18.03
CA ARG A 296 9.38 -3.96 18.79
C ARG A 296 10.32 -4.82 19.63
N ILE A 297 11.46 -5.21 19.09
CA ILE A 297 12.48 -6.00 19.80
C ILE A 297 13.04 -5.21 20.98
N ASN A 298 13.45 -3.96 20.75
CA ASN A 298 13.96 -3.06 21.79
C ASN A 298 12.92 -2.83 22.89
N LYS A 299 11.64 -2.68 22.54
CA LYS A 299 10.53 -2.56 23.51
C LYS A 299 10.43 -3.80 24.39
N GLN A 300 10.54 -5.00 23.83
CA GLN A 300 10.50 -6.27 24.58
C GLN A 300 11.74 -6.48 25.47
N LEU A 301 12.91 -6.01 25.03
CA LEU A 301 14.15 -6.03 25.79
C LEU A 301 14.24 -4.93 26.87
N GLY A 302 13.24 -4.04 26.97
CA GLY A 302 13.25 -2.92 27.91
C GLY A 302 14.10 -1.71 27.46
N ASN A 303 14.62 -1.73 26.23
CA ASN A 303 15.38 -0.64 25.62
C ASN A 303 14.43 0.45 25.09
N ILE A 304 13.69 1.08 25.99
CA ILE A 304 12.54 1.94 25.67
C ILE A 304 12.92 3.15 24.79
N GLU A 305 14.07 3.78 25.04
CA GLU A 305 14.56 4.91 24.26
C GLU A 305 14.91 4.51 22.82
N ALA A 306 15.61 3.40 22.66
CA ALA A 306 15.95 2.84 21.34
C ALA A 306 14.67 2.44 20.58
N ALA A 307 13.71 1.82 21.26
CA ALA A 307 12.43 1.47 20.67
C ALA A 307 11.70 2.70 20.12
N ARG A 308 11.66 3.79 20.90
CA ARG A 308 11.03 5.04 20.47
C ARG A 308 11.73 5.67 19.28
N ALA A 309 13.07 5.65 19.25
CA ALA A 309 13.85 6.16 18.11
C ALA A 309 13.57 5.35 16.82
N ASP A 310 13.51 4.03 16.93
CA ASP A 310 13.17 3.14 15.83
C ASP A 310 11.77 3.39 15.28
N TYR A 311 10.77 3.53 16.16
CA TYR A 311 9.40 3.84 15.72
C TYR A 311 9.31 5.21 15.05
N ARG A 312 10.07 6.22 15.51
CA ARG A 312 10.14 7.54 14.85
C ARG A 312 10.71 7.41 13.44
N MET A 313 11.79 6.66 13.27
CA MET A 313 12.41 6.45 11.97
C MET A 313 11.48 5.70 11.00
N ALA A 314 10.85 4.61 11.46
CA ALA A 314 9.86 3.89 10.67
C ALA A 314 8.64 4.77 10.29
N ALA A 315 8.09 5.54 11.23
CA ALA A 315 6.98 6.45 10.96
C ALA A 315 7.37 7.60 10.01
N ALA A 316 8.60 8.12 10.11
CA ALA A 316 9.14 9.11 9.18
C ALA A 316 9.13 8.61 7.73
N MET A 317 9.41 7.31 7.54
CA MET A 317 9.38 6.62 6.25
C MET A 317 7.98 6.12 5.83
N GLY A 318 6.93 6.41 6.61
CA GLY A 318 5.54 6.09 6.27
C GLY A 318 5.02 4.78 6.84
N HIS A 319 5.76 4.09 7.71
CA HIS A 319 5.31 2.81 8.29
C HIS A 319 4.09 3.02 9.20
N VAL A 320 2.94 2.49 8.77
CA VAL A 320 1.64 2.73 9.43
C VAL A 320 1.59 2.20 10.86
N LEU A 321 2.13 1.01 11.15
CA LEU A 321 2.09 0.46 12.52
C LEU A 321 3.00 1.23 13.51
N ALA A 322 4.17 1.68 13.06
CA ALA A 322 5.07 2.49 13.88
C ALA A 322 4.42 3.85 14.19
N LEU A 323 3.76 4.44 13.19
CA LEU A 323 2.97 5.66 13.36
C LEU A 323 1.88 5.47 14.42
N GLN A 324 1.13 4.37 14.34
CA GLN A 324 0.11 4.02 15.35
C GLN A 324 0.70 3.84 16.74
N GLU A 325 1.82 3.12 16.89
CA GLU A 325 2.48 2.91 18.18
C GLU A 325 2.89 4.24 18.83
N LEU A 326 3.43 5.19 18.04
CA LEU A 326 3.77 6.52 18.53
C LEU A 326 2.53 7.33 18.92
N MET A 327 1.50 7.35 18.08
CA MET A 327 0.23 8.04 18.40
C MET A 327 -0.35 7.50 19.72
N MET A 328 -0.35 6.18 19.89
CA MET A 328 -0.85 5.53 21.10
C MET A 328 0.01 5.84 22.33
N ALA A 329 1.33 5.87 22.19
CA ALA A 329 2.24 6.25 23.27
C ALA A 329 2.06 7.71 23.69
N HIS A 330 1.90 8.64 22.73
CA HIS A 330 1.61 10.04 23.02
C HIS A 330 0.20 10.24 23.58
N LEU A 331 -0.78 9.40 23.22
CA LEU A 331 -2.14 9.49 23.74
C LEU A 331 -2.27 8.91 25.16
N ARG A 332 -1.82 7.67 25.35
CA ARG A 332 -2.08 6.86 26.57
C ARG A 332 -0.87 6.68 27.48
N GLY A 333 0.32 7.07 27.02
CA GLY A 333 1.58 6.76 27.67
C GLY A 333 2.19 5.46 27.15
N GLY A 334 3.47 5.24 27.48
CA GLY A 334 4.27 4.14 26.94
C GLY A 334 5.46 4.66 26.14
N LEU A 335 6.40 3.78 25.76
CA LEU A 335 7.66 4.16 25.12
C LEU A 335 8.43 5.26 25.89
N GLY A 336 8.32 5.29 27.22
CA GLY A 336 8.95 6.30 28.07
C GLY A 336 8.27 7.67 27.99
N LEU A 337 7.08 7.76 27.41
CA LEU A 337 6.26 8.96 27.32
C LEU A 337 5.15 8.94 28.38
N PRO A 338 4.81 10.09 28.97
CA PRO A 338 3.77 10.20 30.00
C PRO A 338 2.34 10.11 29.43
N GLY A 339 2.16 10.15 28.11
CA GLY A 339 0.85 10.23 27.46
C GLY A 339 0.26 11.63 27.43
N LYS A 340 -1.01 11.75 27.01
CA LYS A 340 -1.79 13.00 26.91
C LYS A 340 -1.07 14.14 26.16
N SER A 341 -0.15 13.80 25.27
CA SER A 341 0.63 14.73 24.45
C SER A 341 -0.12 14.98 23.14
N PHE A 342 -1.31 15.58 23.23
CA PHE A 342 -2.21 15.70 22.08
C PHE A 342 -1.63 16.52 20.92
N GLY A 343 -0.78 17.52 21.19
CA GLY A 343 -0.08 18.26 20.14
C GLY A 343 0.81 17.35 19.26
N GLU A 344 1.55 16.43 19.88
CA GLU A 344 2.37 15.45 19.15
C GLU A 344 1.51 14.47 18.35
N VAL A 345 0.35 14.07 18.89
CA VAL A 345 -0.62 13.25 18.14
C VAL A 345 -1.07 13.98 16.89
N VAL A 346 -1.42 15.28 16.98
CA VAL A 346 -1.82 16.07 15.80
C VAL A 346 -0.72 16.08 14.73
N GLU A 347 0.54 16.28 15.11
CA GLU A 347 1.66 16.28 14.15
C GLU A 347 1.88 14.92 13.49
N LEU A 348 1.83 13.83 14.26
CA LEU A 348 1.89 12.47 13.72
C LEU A 348 0.74 12.22 12.73
N CYS A 349 -0.46 12.70 13.03
CA CYS A 349 -1.62 12.55 12.17
C CYS A 349 -1.45 13.35 10.86
N ARG A 350 -0.92 14.58 10.92
CA ARG A 350 -0.60 15.40 9.73
C ARG A 350 0.44 14.74 8.85
N HIS A 351 1.52 14.26 9.45
CA HIS A 351 2.59 13.55 8.75
C HIS A 351 2.07 12.29 8.05
N GLY A 352 1.36 11.43 8.78
CA GLY A 352 0.75 10.23 8.21
C GLY A 352 -0.18 10.56 7.03
N ALA A 353 -1.06 11.55 7.20
CA ALA A 353 -1.99 11.97 6.17
C ALA A 353 -1.28 12.50 4.92
N ALA A 354 -0.18 13.25 5.07
CA ALA A 354 0.64 13.74 3.97
C ALA A 354 1.34 12.61 3.18
N LEU A 355 1.62 11.48 3.82
CA LEU A 355 2.15 10.27 3.19
C LEU A 355 1.05 9.33 2.65
N GLY A 356 -0.22 9.74 2.69
CA GLY A 356 -1.35 8.92 2.23
C GLY A 356 -1.77 7.83 3.22
N SER A 357 -1.28 7.85 4.47
CA SER A 357 -1.71 6.91 5.51
C SER A 357 -3.18 7.13 5.86
N GLY A 358 -4.00 6.08 5.68
CA GLY A 358 -5.40 6.10 6.11
C GLY A 358 -5.56 6.31 7.62
N VAL A 359 -4.60 5.85 8.43
CA VAL A 359 -4.59 6.09 9.88
C VAL A 359 -4.39 7.57 10.20
N GLY A 360 -3.40 8.20 9.58
CA GLY A 360 -3.14 9.63 9.77
C GLY A 360 -4.33 10.48 9.32
N ALA A 361 -4.86 10.19 8.13
CA ALA A 361 -6.03 10.88 7.60
C ALA A 361 -7.28 10.67 8.47
N ASN A 362 -7.51 9.46 9.01
CA ASN A 362 -8.61 9.20 9.93
C ASN A 362 -8.47 10.04 11.20
N CYS A 363 -7.28 10.03 11.80
CA CYS A 363 -7.02 10.81 13.01
C CYS A 363 -7.26 12.31 12.78
N ILE A 364 -6.76 12.88 11.68
CA ILE A 364 -7.03 14.28 11.33
C ILE A 364 -8.53 14.51 11.12
N GLY A 365 -9.22 13.61 10.43
CA GLY A 365 -10.67 13.67 10.23
C GLY A 365 -11.44 13.74 11.54
N SER A 366 -11.14 12.86 12.50
CA SER A 366 -11.77 12.86 13.82
C SER A 366 -11.45 14.13 14.63
N LEU A 367 -10.22 14.64 14.52
CA LEU A 367 -9.82 15.87 15.22
C LEU A 367 -10.66 17.09 14.80
N PHE A 368 -11.14 17.18 13.56
CA PHE A 368 -12.06 18.26 13.16
C PHE A 368 -13.40 18.24 13.90
N PHE A 369 -13.84 17.09 14.42
CA PHE A 369 -15.09 16.98 15.18
C PHE A 369 -14.87 16.99 16.69
N GLU A 370 -13.68 16.58 17.15
CA GLU A 370 -13.39 16.30 18.55
C GLU A 370 -12.32 17.23 19.15
N ALA A 371 -11.71 18.13 18.37
CA ALA A 371 -10.61 19.00 18.82
C ALA A 371 -10.91 19.76 20.13
N ALA A 372 -12.13 20.29 20.26
CA ALA A 372 -12.56 20.99 21.48
C ALA A 372 -12.52 20.11 22.73
N SER A 373 -12.72 18.80 22.58
CA SER A 373 -12.68 17.82 23.69
C SER A 373 -11.25 17.44 24.12
N VAL A 374 -10.26 17.64 23.24
CA VAL A 374 -8.84 17.34 23.52
C VAL A 374 -8.02 18.58 23.90
N GLY A 375 -8.61 19.77 23.88
CA GLY A 375 -7.99 21.01 24.35
C GLY A 375 -6.81 21.49 23.48
N VAL A 376 -6.73 21.06 22.22
CA VAL A 376 -5.71 21.49 21.25
C VAL A 376 -6.32 22.50 20.28
N PRO A 377 -5.68 23.67 20.03
CA PRO A 377 -6.13 24.58 19.00
C PRO A 377 -6.12 23.87 17.64
N PHE A 378 -7.28 23.73 17.02
CA PHE A 378 -7.44 23.08 15.73
C PHE A 378 -8.44 23.88 14.88
N PRO A 379 -8.32 23.91 13.55
CA PRO A 379 -9.23 24.73 12.74
C PRO A 379 -10.68 24.25 12.89
N ASP A 380 -11.59 25.20 13.13
CA ASP A 380 -12.99 24.96 13.44
C ASP A 380 -13.83 24.88 12.16
N ASP A 381 -13.46 23.95 11.28
CA ASP A 381 -14.12 23.72 10.00
C ASP A 381 -14.48 22.23 9.82
N PRO A 382 -15.69 21.81 10.21
CA PRO A 382 -16.11 20.42 10.10
C PRO A 382 -16.12 19.91 8.65
N ALA A 383 -16.15 20.81 7.65
CA ALA A 383 -16.03 20.42 6.23
C ALA A 383 -14.72 19.68 5.95
N GLN A 384 -13.64 20.10 6.59
CA GLN A 384 -12.33 19.46 6.46
C GLN A 384 -12.33 18.07 7.11
N GLY A 385 -13.07 17.88 8.20
CA GLY A 385 -13.25 16.57 8.83
C GLY A 385 -13.80 15.52 7.86
N TYR A 386 -14.89 15.85 7.16
CA TYR A 386 -15.46 14.97 6.13
C TYR A 386 -14.48 14.69 5.00
N ALA A 387 -13.72 15.70 4.56
CA ALA A 387 -12.72 15.54 3.51
C ALA A 387 -11.59 14.58 3.92
N TRP A 388 -11.11 14.67 5.17
CA TRP A 388 -10.07 13.76 5.67
C TRP A 388 -10.58 12.34 5.93
N HIS A 389 -11.81 12.17 6.43
CA HIS A 389 -12.43 10.85 6.49
C HIS A 389 -12.59 10.22 5.10
N LEU A 390 -12.88 11.02 4.08
CA LEU A 390 -12.89 10.55 2.70
C LEU A 390 -11.51 10.13 2.21
N VAL A 391 -10.47 10.92 2.50
CA VAL A 391 -9.08 10.51 2.18
C VAL A 391 -8.75 9.18 2.86
N ALA A 392 -9.08 9.03 4.14
CA ALA A 392 -8.84 7.81 4.90
C ALA A 392 -9.66 6.61 4.40
N ALA A 393 -10.94 6.81 4.09
CA ALA A 393 -11.83 5.79 3.56
C ALA A 393 -11.37 5.30 2.19
N ARG A 394 -10.93 6.23 1.32
CA ARG A 394 -10.29 5.92 0.04
C ARG A 394 -9.02 5.13 0.27
N ALA A 395 -8.19 5.52 1.23
CA ALA A 395 -6.99 4.80 1.66
C ALA A 395 -7.26 3.44 2.35
N GLY A 396 -8.49 2.92 2.30
CA GLY A 396 -8.84 1.60 2.82
C GLY A 396 -9.11 1.56 4.34
N HIS A 397 -9.05 2.68 5.05
CA HIS A 397 -9.19 2.69 6.51
C HIS A 397 -10.62 2.35 6.94
N PHE A 398 -10.83 1.11 7.43
CA PHE A 398 -12.15 0.55 7.77
C PHE A 398 -12.98 1.43 8.71
N ASN A 399 -12.40 2.07 9.73
CA ASN A 399 -13.16 2.95 10.61
C ASN A 399 -13.65 4.19 9.86
N SER A 400 -12.84 4.75 8.96
CA SER A 400 -13.26 5.93 8.20
C SER A 400 -14.26 5.58 7.10
N GLN A 401 -14.16 4.40 6.50
CA GLN A 401 -15.20 3.87 5.62
C GLN A 401 -16.53 3.74 6.37
N PHE A 402 -16.50 3.21 7.60
CA PHE A 402 -17.70 3.17 8.45
C PHE A 402 -18.20 4.57 8.82
N ASP A 403 -17.34 5.44 9.35
CA ASP A 403 -17.71 6.78 9.83
C ASP A 403 -18.27 7.63 8.70
N LEU A 404 -17.54 7.72 7.57
CA LEU A 404 -18.01 8.44 6.38
C LEU A 404 -19.28 7.81 5.82
N GLY A 405 -19.32 6.47 5.74
CA GLY A 405 -20.47 5.73 5.25
C GLY A 405 -21.73 6.05 6.06
N TRP A 406 -21.61 6.03 7.38
CA TRP A 406 -22.72 6.33 8.28
C TRP A 406 -23.10 7.82 8.25
N MET A 407 -22.12 8.73 8.20
CA MET A 407 -22.38 10.17 8.07
C MET A 407 -23.12 10.51 6.78
N LEU A 408 -22.74 9.90 5.66
CA LEU A 408 -23.43 10.06 4.39
C LEU A 408 -24.83 9.43 4.43
N TYR A 409 -24.94 8.19 4.91
CA TYR A 409 -26.21 7.46 4.97
C TYR A 409 -27.27 8.19 5.81
N THR A 410 -26.83 8.83 6.90
CA THR A 410 -27.69 9.61 7.80
C THR A 410 -27.87 11.08 7.40
N GLY A 411 -27.28 11.52 6.27
CA GLY A 411 -27.40 12.88 5.77
C GLY A 411 -26.65 13.94 6.59
N ARG A 412 -25.63 13.54 7.35
CA ARG A 412 -24.81 14.45 8.17
C ARG A 412 -23.77 15.22 7.36
N VAL A 413 -23.39 14.72 6.18
CA VAL A 413 -22.41 15.41 5.31
C VAL A 413 -23.15 16.53 4.54
N PRO A 414 -22.83 17.81 4.77
CA PRO A 414 -23.51 18.92 4.12
C PRO A 414 -23.17 18.98 2.62
N GLY A 415 -24.10 19.51 1.82
CA GLY A 415 -23.87 19.75 0.38
C GLY A 415 -23.90 18.50 -0.51
N VAL A 416 -24.31 17.34 0.04
CA VAL A 416 -24.53 16.11 -0.73
C VAL A 416 -26.03 15.85 -0.81
N GLU A 417 -26.55 15.72 -2.03
CA GLU A 417 -27.96 15.40 -2.30
C GLU A 417 -28.38 14.11 -1.55
N PRO A 418 -29.47 14.08 -0.76
CA PRO A 418 -29.80 12.96 0.14
C PRO A 418 -29.76 11.57 -0.49
N ASP A 419 -30.25 11.42 -1.72
CA ASP A 419 -30.25 10.12 -2.40
C ASP A 419 -28.85 9.70 -2.86
N ALA A 420 -28.03 10.66 -3.29
CA ALA A 420 -26.62 10.42 -3.59
C ALA A 420 -25.83 10.09 -2.32
N ALA A 421 -26.10 10.80 -1.22
CA ALA A 421 -25.52 10.58 0.10
C ALA A 421 -25.85 9.17 0.62
N LYS A 422 -27.10 8.71 0.54
CA LYS A 422 -27.47 7.34 0.91
C LYS A 422 -26.74 6.28 0.08
N ARG A 423 -26.64 6.45 -1.23
CA ARG A 423 -25.91 5.51 -2.11
C ARG A 423 -24.42 5.43 -1.76
N LEU A 424 -23.77 6.59 -1.59
CA LEU A 424 -22.37 6.66 -1.18
C LEU A 424 -22.15 6.12 0.23
N GLY A 425 -23.10 6.36 1.14
CA GLY A 425 -23.07 5.85 2.50
C GLY A 425 -23.09 4.33 2.54
N THR A 426 -24.04 3.73 1.81
CA THR A 426 -24.13 2.28 1.62
C THR A 426 -22.86 1.70 1.02
N PHE A 427 -22.28 2.37 0.02
CA PHE A 427 -21.02 1.95 -0.62
C PHE A 427 -19.88 1.81 0.41
N TRP A 428 -19.66 2.83 1.24
CA TRP A 428 -18.58 2.79 2.23
C TRP A 428 -18.88 1.84 3.39
N LEU A 429 -20.14 1.69 3.80
CA LEU A 429 -20.54 0.71 4.81
C LEU A 429 -20.29 -0.73 4.33
N ARG A 430 -20.58 -1.06 3.08
CA ARG A 430 -20.27 -2.38 2.48
C ARG A 430 -18.77 -2.66 2.51
N ARG A 431 -17.94 -1.67 2.12
CA ARG A 431 -16.47 -1.79 2.19
C ARG A 431 -15.96 -2.07 3.60
N ALA A 432 -16.43 -1.31 4.59
CA ALA A 432 -16.07 -1.56 5.98
C ALA A 432 -16.50 -2.97 6.42
N ALA A 433 -17.69 -3.44 6.02
CA ALA A 433 -18.18 -4.77 6.34
C ALA A 433 -17.39 -5.91 5.64
N GLU A 434 -16.87 -5.69 4.43
CA GLU A 434 -15.98 -6.62 3.71
C GLU A 434 -14.66 -6.84 4.46
N GLN A 435 -14.18 -5.81 5.16
CA GLN A 435 -13.04 -5.85 6.08
C GLN A 435 -13.42 -6.31 7.50
N ASP A 436 -14.56 -6.99 7.65
CA ASP A 436 -15.07 -7.53 8.91
C ASP A 436 -15.42 -6.48 9.99
N HIS A 437 -15.64 -5.21 9.63
CA HIS A 437 -15.99 -4.15 10.59
C HIS A 437 -17.34 -4.45 11.28
N PRO A 438 -17.38 -4.66 12.61
CA PRO A 438 -18.55 -5.19 13.30
C PRO A 438 -19.73 -4.22 13.28
N PHE A 439 -19.49 -2.92 13.42
CA PHE A 439 -20.55 -1.92 13.36
C PHE A 439 -21.10 -1.73 11.94
N ALA A 440 -20.28 -1.90 10.90
CA ALA A 440 -20.73 -1.73 9.53
C ALA A 440 -21.66 -2.88 9.13
N LYS A 441 -21.28 -4.13 9.45
CA LYS A 441 -22.15 -5.31 9.29
C LYS A 441 -23.49 -5.11 9.99
N ARG A 442 -23.46 -4.73 11.27
CA ARG A 442 -24.68 -4.46 12.05
C ARG A 442 -25.53 -3.37 11.43
N LYS A 443 -24.94 -2.26 10.98
CA LYS A 443 -25.69 -1.16 10.34
C LYS A 443 -26.28 -1.57 8.99
N LEU A 444 -25.59 -2.37 8.19
CA LEU A 444 -26.16 -2.90 6.95
C LEU A 444 -27.35 -3.81 7.24
N GLU A 445 -27.22 -4.72 8.21
CA GLU A 445 -28.29 -5.64 8.65
C GLU A 445 -29.51 -4.88 9.21
N GLU A 446 -29.28 -3.94 10.14
CA GLU A 446 -30.33 -3.10 10.74
C GLU A 446 -31.13 -2.31 9.70
N ASN A 447 -30.51 -1.97 8.56
CA ASN A 447 -31.13 -1.18 7.49
C ASN A 447 -31.55 -2.02 6.27
N GLY A 448 -31.55 -3.36 6.39
CA GLY A 448 -31.98 -4.26 5.32
C GLY A 448 -31.12 -4.21 4.05
N ILE A 449 -29.86 -3.81 4.18
CA ILE A 449 -28.93 -3.64 3.07
C ILE A 449 -28.11 -4.93 2.92
N SER A 450 -28.21 -5.59 1.77
CA SER A 450 -27.36 -6.76 1.49
C SER A 450 -25.88 -6.37 1.49
N PRO A 451 -25.00 -7.08 2.23
CA PRO A 451 -23.56 -6.88 2.18
C PRO A 451 -22.93 -7.29 0.84
N SER A 452 -23.61 -8.14 0.06
CA SER A 452 -23.07 -8.83 -1.13
C SER A 452 -23.61 -8.34 -2.47
N GLU A 453 -24.48 -7.32 -2.49
CA GLU A 453 -24.86 -6.69 -3.75
C GLU A 453 -23.65 -5.94 -4.30
N GLY A 454 -23.09 -6.50 -5.37
CA GLY A 454 -21.85 -6.05 -5.98
C GLY A 454 -21.82 -4.54 -6.24
N LEU A 455 -20.61 -4.01 -6.15
CA LEU A 455 -20.23 -2.70 -6.67
C LEU A 455 -20.40 -2.70 -8.18
N SER A 456 -21.65 -2.65 -8.68
CA SER A 456 -21.88 -2.59 -10.11
C SER A 456 -21.28 -1.28 -10.64
N ALA A 457 -20.65 -1.36 -11.82
CA ALA A 457 -20.08 -0.19 -12.51
C ALA A 457 -21.10 0.96 -12.59
N GLY A 458 -22.40 0.66 -12.69
CA GLY A 458 -23.49 1.64 -12.69
C GLY A 458 -23.62 2.48 -11.41
N LEU A 459 -23.18 2.00 -10.24
CA LEU A 459 -23.17 2.80 -9.01
C LEU A 459 -22.13 3.93 -9.11
N LEU A 460 -20.97 3.67 -9.73
CA LEU A 460 -19.90 4.65 -9.94
C LEU A 460 -20.08 5.47 -11.23
N ASP A 461 -20.68 4.90 -12.28
CA ASP A 461 -20.91 5.59 -13.57
C ASP A 461 -21.99 6.70 -13.45
N GLY A 462 -22.95 6.54 -12.52
CA GLY A 462 -23.95 7.57 -12.19
C GLY A 462 -23.50 8.53 -11.09
N LEU A 463 -22.48 8.15 -10.31
CA LEU A 463 -21.81 9.05 -9.38
C LEU A 463 -20.68 9.70 -10.16
N ASN A 464 -20.97 10.82 -10.82
CA ASN A 464 -19.91 11.75 -11.19
C ASN A 464 -19.23 12.15 -9.86
N LEU A 465 -18.23 11.40 -9.43
CA LEU A 465 -17.50 11.62 -8.20
C LEU A 465 -16.86 13.01 -8.29
N GLY A 466 -16.44 13.44 -9.48
CA GLY A 466 -16.11 14.82 -9.79
C GLY A 466 -17.23 15.83 -9.49
N ALA A 467 -18.52 15.45 -9.62
CA ALA A 467 -19.69 16.27 -9.27
C ALA A 467 -20.23 16.09 -7.84
N VAL A 468 -19.96 14.97 -7.18
CA VAL A 468 -20.17 14.80 -5.73
C VAL A 468 -19.09 15.59 -4.97
N PHE A 469 -17.86 15.56 -5.48
CA PHE A 469 -16.77 16.43 -5.10
C PHE A 469 -16.98 17.87 -5.61
N SER A 470 -17.79 18.09 -6.65
CA SER A 470 -18.31 19.42 -7.00
C SER A 470 -19.51 19.86 -6.16
N GLY A 471 -20.26 18.94 -5.54
CA GLY A 471 -21.25 19.24 -4.50
C GLY A 471 -20.57 19.69 -3.21
N LEU A 472 -19.46 19.04 -2.85
CA LEU A 472 -18.48 19.55 -1.89
C LEU A 472 -17.74 20.80 -2.41
N SER A 473 -17.76 21.08 -3.71
CA SER A 473 -17.33 22.37 -4.24
C SER A 473 -18.37 23.49 -4.08
N GLY A 474 -19.65 23.17 -3.85
CA GLY A 474 -20.65 24.12 -3.36
C GLY A 474 -20.30 24.67 -1.97
N LEU A 475 -19.74 23.81 -1.10
CA LEU A 475 -19.08 24.23 0.13
C LEU A 475 -17.85 25.10 -0.13
N THR A 476 -17.07 24.81 -1.19
CA THR A 476 -15.97 25.70 -1.58
C THR A 476 -16.43 27.03 -2.20
N HIS A 477 -17.69 27.24 -2.61
CA HIS A 477 -18.17 28.53 -3.14
C HIS A 477 -18.51 29.54 -2.02
N ALA A 478 -19.22 29.10 -0.97
CA ALA A 478 -19.47 29.93 0.22
C ALA A 478 -18.17 30.25 0.99
N ILE A 479 -17.18 29.36 0.92
CA ILE A 479 -15.81 29.59 1.41
C ILE A 479 -15.01 30.50 0.44
N ARG A 480 -15.28 30.47 -0.87
CA ARG A 480 -14.62 31.33 -1.88
C ARG A 480 -14.95 32.81 -1.70
N GLU A 481 -16.21 33.15 -1.41
CA GLU A 481 -16.63 34.55 -1.24
C GLU A 481 -16.03 35.19 0.02
N LYS A 482 -16.06 34.50 1.16
CA LYS A 482 -15.53 35.01 2.44
C LYS A 482 -14.00 35.12 2.51
N VAL A 483 -13.27 34.40 1.68
CA VAL A 483 -11.79 34.46 1.63
C VAL A 483 -11.28 35.58 0.72
N SER A 484 -12.08 36.07 -0.24
CA SER A 484 -11.71 37.22 -1.07
C SER A 484 -11.74 38.57 -0.32
N GLU A 485 -12.54 38.68 0.75
CA GLU A 485 -12.62 39.89 1.58
C GLU A 485 -11.42 40.07 2.53
N VAL A 486 -10.66 39.00 2.82
CA VAL A 486 -9.55 39.05 3.80
C VAL A 486 -8.17 39.03 3.13
N ALA A 487 -8.06 38.62 1.87
CA ALA A 487 -6.79 38.56 1.12
C ALA A 487 -6.36 39.91 0.48
N GLY A 488 -7.01 41.02 0.81
CA GLY A 488 -6.67 42.38 0.36
C GLY A 488 -5.66 43.14 1.23
N GLY A 489 -4.97 42.47 2.15
CA GLY A 489 -3.99 43.08 3.05
C GLY A 489 -2.55 42.69 2.70
N LYS A 490 -1.84 43.58 2.01
CA LYS A 490 -0.39 43.58 1.71
C LYS A 490 0.46 42.96 2.82
N PHE A 491 1.52 42.22 2.47
CA PHE A 491 2.91 42.67 2.60
C PHE A 491 3.83 41.79 1.75
N LEU A 492 4.93 42.43 1.32
CA LEU A 492 5.93 42.06 0.32
C LEU A 492 6.59 40.70 0.52
#